data_AF-M1DB91-F1
#
_entry.id   AF-M1DB91-F1
#
_cell.length_a   1.000
_cell.length_b   1.000
_cell.length_c   1.000
_cell.angle_alpha   90.00
_cell.angle_beta   90.00
_cell.angle_gamma   90.00
#
_symmetry.space_group_name_H-M   'P 1'
#
loop_
_entity.id
_entity.type
_entity.pdbx_description
1 polymer ?
#
loop_
_entity_poly.entity_id
_entity_poly.type
_entity_poly.pdbx_seq_one_letter_code
_entity_poly.pdbx_strand_id
1 'polypeptide(L)'
;MAPNPPSPQEFPTPCGEVLMDYSKDVTKLGFSLLELLSEGLGLNRSYLKDYMDCCLLSYLLSNDKYISVENRAISNKVGSRMSVACFFSESPWQSSKLYGPITELLSEENPPKYRSTTVKDHTSYLHNRGVDGTSALSRYKI
;
A
#
# COMPACT_ATOMS: atom_id res chain seq x y z
N MET A 1 -7.61 1.86 -6.69
CA MET A 1 -7.56 2.82 -7.81
C MET A 1 -8.82 2.65 -8.66
N ALA A 2 -9.24 3.69 -9.39
CA ALA A 2 -10.39 3.60 -10.28
C ALA A 2 -10.15 2.51 -11.36
N PRO A 3 -11.14 1.66 -11.67
CA PRO A 3 -10.99 0.61 -12.67
C PRO A 3 -10.71 1.16 -14.08
N ASN A 4 -11.17 2.37 -14.37
CA ASN A 4 -10.86 3.12 -15.59
C ASN A 4 -10.32 4.50 -15.18
N PRO A 5 -8.99 4.71 -15.15
CA PRO A 5 -8.44 6.02 -14.88
C PRO A 5 -8.74 6.99 -16.04
N PRO A 6 -9.06 8.26 -15.77
CA PRO A 6 -9.24 9.28 -16.81
C PRO A 6 -7.94 9.49 -17.59
N SER A 7 -8.05 9.76 -18.89
CA SER A 7 -6.88 10.09 -19.71
C SER A 7 -6.29 11.45 -19.30
N PRO A 8 -4.97 11.69 -19.49
CA PRO A 8 -4.35 12.98 -19.16
C PRO A 8 -5.03 14.18 -19.82
N GLN A 9 -5.62 14.00 -21.00
CA GLN A 9 -6.34 15.07 -21.73
C GLN A 9 -7.70 15.43 -21.12
N GLU A 10 -8.25 14.61 -20.22
CA GLU A 10 -9.51 14.90 -19.52
C GLU A 10 -9.34 15.86 -18.35
N PHE A 11 -8.10 16.10 -17.89
CA PHE A 11 -7.83 17.04 -16.82
C PHE A 11 -7.70 18.48 -17.34
N PRO A 12 -8.19 19.49 -16.60
CA PRO A 12 -7.84 20.88 -16.88
C PRO A 12 -6.32 21.05 -16.95
N THR A 13 -5.80 21.75 -17.95
CA THR A 13 -4.35 21.89 -18.18
C THR A 13 -3.55 22.27 -16.92
N PRO A 14 -3.98 23.24 -16.09
CA PRO A 14 -3.26 23.57 -14.86
C PRO A 14 -3.24 22.43 -13.83
N CYS A 15 -4.27 21.59 -13.81
CA CYS A 15 -4.34 20.45 -12.90
C CYS A 15 -3.44 19.30 -13.38
N GLY A 16 -3.36 19.07 -14.69
CA GLY A 16 -2.54 18.01 -15.27
C GLY A 16 -1.06 18.15 -14.90
N GLU A 17 -0.48 19.33 -15.14
CA GLU A 17 0.93 19.62 -14.84
C GLU A 17 1.23 19.47 -13.34
N VAL A 18 0.42 20.11 -12.49
CA VAL A 18 0.58 20.06 -11.02
C VAL A 18 0.45 18.63 -10.50
N LEU A 19 -0.48 17.83 -11.02
CA LEU A 19 -0.64 16.44 -10.61
C LEU A 19 0.56 15.58 -11.02
N MET A 20 1.17 15.85 -12.19
CA MET A 20 2.36 15.12 -12.64
C MET A 20 3.58 15.44 -11.75
N ASP A 21 3.81 16.72 -11.45
CA ASP A 21 4.91 17.13 -10.55
C ASP A 21 4.71 16.57 -9.15
N TYR A 22 3.49 16.67 -8.61
CA TYR A 22 3.13 16.07 -7.33
C TYR A 22 3.37 14.55 -7.32
N SER A 23 2.92 13.85 -8.36
CA SER A 23 3.12 12.40 -8.50
C SER A 23 4.60 12.03 -8.50
N LYS A 24 5.43 12.79 -9.22
CA LYS A 24 6.89 12.57 -9.29
C LYS A 24 7.55 12.75 -7.93
N ASP A 25 7.23 13.82 -7.21
CA ASP A 25 7.85 14.10 -5.91
C ASP A 25 7.37 13.14 -4.84
N VAL A 26 6.09 12.79 -4.84
CA VAL A 26 5.55 11.76 -3.95
C VAL A 26 6.18 10.41 -4.26
N THR A 27 6.37 10.04 -5.53
CA THR A 27 7.07 8.77 -5.87
C THR A 27 8.48 8.71 -5.27
N LYS A 28 9.27 9.80 -5.35
CA LYS A 28 10.59 9.86 -4.71
C LYS A 28 10.48 9.70 -3.19
N LEU A 29 9.53 10.38 -2.56
CA LEU A 29 9.27 10.24 -1.13
C LEU A 29 8.91 8.79 -0.76
N GLY A 30 8.08 8.13 -1.56
CA GLY A 30 7.72 6.72 -1.40
C GLY A 30 8.94 5.80 -1.35
N PHE A 31 9.87 5.96 -2.30
CA PHE A 31 11.12 5.20 -2.30
C PHE A 31 11.96 5.47 -1.06
N SER A 32 12.12 6.74 -0.65
CA SER A 32 12.87 7.07 0.57
C SER A 32 12.24 6.49 1.83
N LEU A 33 10.90 6.45 1.91
CA LEU A 33 10.20 5.82 3.03
C LEU A 33 10.41 4.30 3.05
N LEU A 34 10.35 3.63 1.90
CA LEU A 34 10.63 2.19 1.81
C LEU A 34 12.06 1.84 2.20
N GLU A 35 13.03 2.71 1.89
CA GLU A 35 14.41 2.56 2.35
C GLU A 35 14.52 2.56 3.86
N LEU A 36 13.95 3.59 4.50
CA LEU A 36 13.96 3.75 5.95
C LEU A 36 13.21 2.62 6.66
N LEU A 37 12.10 2.16 6.10
CA LEU A 37 11.36 1.01 6.62
C LEU A 37 12.16 -0.29 6.50
N SER A 38 12.95 -0.46 5.44
CA SER A 38 13.83 -1.63 5.28
C SER A 38 14.93 -1.62 6.35
N GLU A 39 15.60 -0.50 6.54
CA GLU A 39 16.62 -0.31 7.57
C GLU A 39 16.03 -0.53 8.98
N GLY A 40 14.83 -0.02 9.25
CA GLY A 40 14.12 -0.21 10.52
C GLY A 40 13.76 -1.67 10.83
N LEU A 41 13.66 -2.52 9.80
CA LEU A 41 13.48 -3.97 9.96
C LEU A 41 14.80 -4.73 10.11
N GLY A 42 15.95 -4.06 9.97
CA GLY A 42 17.27 -4.67 9.94
C GLY A 42 17.62 -5.30 8.59
N LEU A 43 16.94 -4.90 7.51
CA LEU A 43 17.16 -5.42 6.16
C LEU A 43 18.10 -4.50 5.36
N ASN A 44 18.52 -4.96 4.19
CA ASN A 44 19.21 -4.10 3.24
C ASN A 44 18.33 -2.89 2.88
N ARG A 45 18.91 -1.69 2.78
CA ARG A 45 18.20 -0.44 2.50
C ARG A 45 17.28 -0.52 1.27
N SER A 46 17.66 -1.25 0.23
CA SER A 46 16.84 -1.34 -1.00
C SER A 46 15.78 -2.44 -0.95
N TYR A 47 15.71 -3.24 0.12
CA TYR A 47 14.92 -4.47 0.16
C TYR A 47 13.43 -4.26 -0.16
N LEU A 48 12.77 -3.33 0.51
CA LEU A 48 11.32 -3.11 0.31
C LEU A 48 10.98 -2.36 -0.99
N LYS A 49 11.96 -1.85 -1.73
CA LYS A 49 11.69 -1.20 -3.03
C LYS A 49 11.11 -2.18 -4.05
N ASP A 50 11.56 -3.44 -4.00
CA ASP A 50 11.09 -4.51 -4.89
C ASP A 50 9.66 -5.00 -4.58
N TYR A 51 9.04 -4.39 -3.57
CA TYR A 51 7.69 -4.70 -3.12
C TYR A 51 6.75 -3.49 -3.29
N MET A 52 7.18 -2.41 -3.96
CA MET A 52 6.41 -1.18 -4.17
C MET A 52 5.07 -1.40 -4.87
N ASP A 53 4.91 -2.53 -5.56
CA ASP A 53 3.68 -2.93 -6.23
C ASP A 53 2.62 -3.49 -5.25
N CYS A 54 2.96 -3.62 -3.97
CA CYS A 54 2.12 -4.30 -3.00
C CYS A 54 1.60 -3.33 -1.93
N CYS A 55 0.34 -2.90 -2.00
CA CYS A 55 -0.28 -2.13 -0.91
C CYS A 55 -0.28 -2.86 0.47
N LEU A 56 0.08 -4.15 0.51
CA LEU A 56 0.25 -4.96 1.73
C LEU A 56 1.61 -4.72 2.44
N LEU A 57 2.47 -3.88 1.88
CA LEU A 57 3.90 -3.71 2.14
C LEU A 57 4.35 -3.68 3.60
N SER A 58 3.61 -3.08 4.51
CA SER A 58 4.12 -2.88 5.87
C SER A 58 3.76 -4.02 6.81
N TYR A 59 2.50 -4.44 6.87
CA TYR A 59 2.03 -5.33 7.94
C TYR A 59 2.28 -6.81 7.68
N LEU A 60 1.81 -7.33 6.53
CA LEU A 60 1.91 -8.75 6.19
C LEU A 60 3.37 -9.17 6.00
N LEU A 61 4.14 -8.36 5.26
CA LEU A 61 5.55 -8.64 4.97
C LEU A 61 6.40 -8.58 6.25
N SER A 62 6.14 -7.63 7.15
CA SER A 62 6.94 -7.47 8.36
C SER A 62 6.55 -8.41 9.51
N ASN A 63 5.54 -9.27 9.31
CA ASN A 63 5.05 -10.20 10.32
C ASN A 63 4.60 -9.51 11.64
N ASP A 64 3.87 -8.40 11.51
CA ASP A 64 3.42 -7.47 12.57
C ASP A 64 4.50 -6.55 13.17
N LYS A 65 5.73 -6.48 12.65
CA LYS A 65 6.69 -5.48 13.15
C LYS A 65 6.24 -4.05 12.84
N TYR A 66 5.54 -3.84 11.73
CA TYR A 66 4.82 -2.62 11.43
C TYR A 66 3.31 -2.84 11.52
N ILE A 67 2.58 -1.80 11.93
CA ILE A 67 1.12 -1.83 12.08
C ILE A 67 0.45 -1.04 10.96
N SER A 68 -0.69 -1.53 10.49
CA SER A 68 -1.61 -0.78 9.62
C SER A 68 -2.77 -0.28 10.48
N VAL A 69 -2.95 1.04 10.53
CA VAL A 69 -3.88 1.69 11.46
C VAL A 69 -5.14 2.14 10.74
N GLU A 70 -6.29 1.83 11.33
CA GLU A 70 -7.58 2.31 10.86
C GLU A 70 -7.70 3.83 11.06
N ASN A 71 -8.10 4.52 10.00
CA ASN A 71 -8.29 5.97 10.01
C ASN A 71 -9.65 6.33 9.40
N ARG A 72 -10.24 7.44 9.86
CA ARG A 72 -11.54 7.95 9.38
C ARG A 72 -11.49 9.45 9.10
N ALA A 73 -12.16 9.88 8.05
CA ALA A 73 -12.44 11.29 7.81
C ALA A 73 -13.83 11.64 8.36
N ILE A 74 -13.91 12.66 9.22
CA ILE A 74 -15.16 13.12 9.82
C ILE A 74 -15.69 14.30 9.01
N SER A 75 -16.99 14.30 8.72
CA SER A 75 -17.65 15.40 8.03
C SER A 75 -17.83 16.61 8.94
N ASN A 76 -17.61 17.81 8.41
CA ASN A 76 -17.87 19.06 9.10
C ASN A 76 -19.15 19.70 8.59
N LYS A 77 -19.88 20.39 9.48
CA LYS A 77 -21.12 21.12 9.12
C LYS A 77 -20.83 22.48 8.47
N VAL A 78 -19.64 23.03 8.69
CA VAL A 78 -19.24 24.37 8.25
C VAL A 78 -17.90 24.27 7.53
N GLY A 79 -17.82 24.86 6.33
CA GLY A 79 -16.61 24.91 5.51
C GLY A 79 -16.34 23.63 4.71
N SER A 80 -15.80 23.81 3.50
CA SER A 80 -15.38 22.71 2.64
C SER A 80 -13.97 22.23 3.02
N ARG A 81 -13.78 20.91 3.15
CA ARG A 81 -12.45 20.29 3.31
C ARG A 81 -12.13 19.44 2.08
N MET A 82 -11.00 19.71 1.44
CA MET A 82 -10.45 18.90 0.36
C MET A 82 -9.17 18.21 0.84
N SER A 83 -8.96 16.97 0.42
CA SER A 83 -7.71 16.22 0.66
C SER A 83 -7.43 15.31 -0.53
N VAL A 84 -6.15 15.22 -0.92
CA VAL A 84 -5.68 14.33 -1.98
C VAL A 84 -4.86 13.22 -1.34
N ALA A 85 -5.38 11.99 -1.36
CA ALA A 85 -4.64 10.82 -0.90
C ALA A 85 -3.78 10.27 -2.05
N CYS A 86 -2.52 9.95 -1.78
CA CYS A 86 -1.64 9.25 -2.71
C CYS A 86 -1.24 7.90 -2.11
N PHE A 87 -1.29 6.86 -2.93
CA PHE A 87 -0.90 5.51 -2.54
C PHE A 87 0.31 5.12 -3.37
N PHE A 88 1.41 4.74 -2.70
CA PHE A 88 2.61 4.23 -3.36
C PHE A 88 2.32 2.81 -3.86
N SER A 89 1.93 2.70 -5.11
CA SER A 89 1.69 1.41 -5.76
C SER A 89 2.11 1.51 -7.22
N GLU A 90 3.11 0.73 -7.60
CA GLU A 90 3.35 0.46 -9.02
C GLU A 90 2.26 -0.51 -9.49
N SER A 91 1.65 -0.22 -10.63
CA SER A 91 0.47 -0.92 -11.18
C SER A 91 0.62 -2.46 -11.19
N PRO A 92 -0.04 -3.22 -10.29
CA PRO A 92 0.25 -4.63 -10.03
C PRO A 92 -0.82 -5.58 -10.56
N TRP A 93 -1.77 -5.13 -11.40
CA TRP A 93 -2.96 -5.91 -11.75
C TRP A 93 -2.66 -7.29 -12.37
N GLN A 94 -1.41 -7.57 -12.74
CA GLN A 94 -0.96 -8.79 -13.41
C GLN A 94 0.19 -9.52 -12.70
N SER A 95 0.72 -9.03 -11.58
CA SER A 95 1.83 -9.70 -10.90
C SER A 95 1.35 -11.02 -10.28
N SER A 96 1.98 -12.13 -10.66
CA SER A 96 1.80 -13.45 -10.05
C SER A 96 2.69 -13.67 -8.83
N LYS A 97 3.46 -12.65 -8.42
CA LYS A 97 4.34 -12.72 -7.26
C LYS A 97 3.50 -12.99 -6.00
N LEU A 98 3.95 -13.97 -5.22
CA LEU A 98 3.39 -14.29 -3.92
C LEU A 98 4.07 -13.43 -2.85
N TYR A 99 3.27 -12.75 -2.06
CA TYR A 99 3.68 -11.91 -0.94
C TYR A 99 3.32 -12.62 0.36
N GLY A 100 4.34 -12.90 1.16
CA GLY A 100 4.25 -13.53 2.48
C GLY A 100 5.18 -12.81 3.47
N PRO A 101 5.19 -13.22 4.74
CA PRO A 101 6.16 -12.74 5.71
C PRO A 101 7.60 -12.85 5.17
N ILE A 102 8.40 -11.80 5.36
CA ILE A 102 9.81 -11.75 4.95
C ILE A 102 10.57 -12.82 5.73
N THR A 103 11.18 -13.75 5.00
CA THR A 103 11.82 -14.93 5.57
C THR A 103 12.94 -14.59 6.55
N GLU A 104 13.68 -13.52 6.29
CA GLU A 104 14.79 -13.00 7.08
C GLU A 104 14.33 -12.43 8.43
N LEU A 105 13.03 -12.19 8.60
CA LEU A 105 12.44 -11.73 9.86
C LEU A 105 11.83 -12.88 10.69
N LEU A 106 11.80 -14.11 10.16
CA LEU A 106 11.21 -15.27 10.83
C LEU A 106 12.23 -15.98 11.71
N SER A 107 11.76 -16.52 12.84
CA SER A 107 12.52 -17.40 13.72
C SER A 107 11.58 -18.34 14.48
N GLU A 108 12.11 -19.23 15.32
CA GLU A 108 11.30 -20.06 16.22
C GLU A 108 10.44 -19.19 17.17
N GLU A 109 10.99 -18.06 17.63
CA GLU A 109 10.31 -17.10 18.49
C GLU A 109 9.38 -16.14 17.73
N ASN A 110 9.56 -16.03 16.40
CA ASN A 110 8.74 -15.21 15.52
C ASN A 110 8.29 -16.01 14.28
N PRO A 111 7.41 -17.01 14.45
CA PRO A 111 6.93 -17.84 13.34
C PRO A 111 6.05 -17.02 12.38
N PRO A 112 5.84 -17.49 11.14
CA PRO A 112 4.97 -16.80 10.19
C PRO A 112 3.53 -16.75 10.71
N LYS A 113 2.96 -15.53 10.78
CA LYS A 113 1.59 -15.29 11.24
C LYS A 113 0.59 -15.15 10.08
N TYR A 114 1.10 -15.03 8.86
CA TYR A 114 0.32 -14.80 7.65
C TYR A 114 0.67 -15.82 6.57
N ARG A 115 -0.36 -16.30 5.87
CA ARG A 115 -0.21 -17.05 4.63
C ARG A 115 0.12 -16.09 3.48
N SER A 116 0.83 -16.59 2.47
CA SER A 116 1.14 -15.80 1.28
C SER A 116 -0.11 -15.51 0.42
N THR A 117 -0.11 -14.39 -0.31
CA THR A 117 -1.17 -14.00 -1.24
C THR A 117 -0.61 -13.21 -2.43
N THR A 118 -1.39 -13.03 -3.49
CA THR A 118 -1.03 -12.16 -4.61
C THR A 118 -1.67 -10.78 -4.46
N VAL A 119 -1.09 -9.75 -5.07
CA VAL A 119 -1.71 -8.41 -5.09
C VAL A 119 -3.06 -8.44 -5.79
N LYS A 120 -3.20 -9.27 -6.83
CA LYS A 120 -4.46 -9.47 -7.56
C LYS A 120 -5.55 -10.03 -6.65
N ASP A 121 -5.27 -11.11 -5.92
CA ASP A 121 -6.25 -11.74 -5.04
C ASP A 121 -6.65 -10.80 -3.91
N HIS A 122 -5.68 -10.10 -3.32
CA HIS A 122 -5.94 -9.12 -2.27
C HIS A 122 -6.80 -7.95 -2.75
N THR A 123 -6.44 -7.35 -3.89
CA THR A 123 -7.18 -6.22 -4.45
C THR A 123 -8.61 -6.64 -4.85
N SER A 124 -8.76 -7.83 -5.44
CA SER A 124 -10.09 -8.38 -5.80
C SER A 124 -10.95 -8.61 -4.55
N TYR A 125 -10.34 -9.16 -3.49
CA TYR A 125 -11.02 -9.35 -2.21
C TYR A 125 -11.45 -8.02 -1.58
N LEU A 126 -10.56 -7.02 -1.51
CA LEU A 126 -10.89 -5.68 -0.99
C LEU A 126 -12.05 -5.04 -1.77
N HIS A 127 -12.02 -5.12 -3.10
CA HIS A 127 -13.04 -4.54 -3.96
C HIS A 127 -14.41 -5.20 -3.74
N ASN A 128 -14.44 -6.54 -3.59
CA ASN A 128 -15.69 -7.29 -3.47
C ASN A 128 -16.26 -7.31 -2.04
N ARG A 129 -15.41 -7.13 -1.02
CA ARG A 129 -15.83 -7.20 0.38
C ARG A 129 -16.63 -5.99 0.85
N GLY A 130 -16.30 -4.80 0.35
CA GLY A 130 -16.86 -3.55 0.88
C GLY A 130 -16.33 -3.20 2.28
N VAL A 131 -17.06 -2.35 3.00
CA VAL A 131 -16.67 -1.83 4.32
C VAL A 131 -17.55 -2.45 5.39
N ASP A 132 -17.04 -3.48 6.08
CA ASP A 132 -17.74 -4.22 7.14
C ASP A 132 -17.18 -3.95 8.55
N GLY A 133 -16.20 -3.04 8.67
CA GLY A 133 -15.55 -2.70 9.94
C GLY A 133 -14.57 -3.74 10.48
N THR A 134 -14.26 -4.79 9.72
CA THR A 134 -13.29 -5.80 10.12
C THR A 134 -12.02 -5.72 9.27
N SER A 135 -10.86 -6.07 9.84
CA SER A 135 -9.59 -5.99 9.11
C SER A 135 -9.54 -6.96 7.93
N ALA A 136 -9.20 -6.46 6.74
CA ALA A 136 -9.03 -7.29 5.53
C ALA A 136 -7.89 -8.31 5.66
N LEU A 137 -7.01 -8.09 6.64
CA LEU A 137 -5.86 -8.94 6.90
C LEU A 137 -6.23 -10.22 7.66
N SER A 138 -7.39 -10.25 8.32
CA SER A 138 -7.90 -11.44 9.03
C SER A 138 -7.94 -12.67 8.14
N ARG A 139 -8.26 -12.50 6.85
CA ARG A 139 -8.29 -13.58 5.84
C ARG A 139 -6.94 -14.29 5.69
N TYR A 140 -5.83 -13.60 5.93
CA TYR A 140 -4.49 -14.14 5.71
C TYR A 140 -3.83 -14.69 6.97
N LYS A 141 -4.42 -14.50 8.16
CA LYS A 141 -3.86 -15.05 9.39
C LYS A 141 -3.84 -16.59 9.36
N ILE A 142 -2.78 -17.17 9.94
CA ILE A 142 -2.61 -18.61 10.19
C ILE A 142 -3.17 -18.94 11.56
#